data_AF-A0A8E6BA78-F1
#
_entry.id   AF-A0A8E6BA78-F1
#
_cell.length_a   1.000
_cell.length_b   1.000
_cell.length_c   1.000
_cell.angle_alpha   90.00
_cell.angle_beta   90.00
_cell.angle_gamma   90.00
#
_symmetry.space_group_name_H-M   'P 1'
#
loop_
_entity.id
_entity.type
_entity.pdbx_description
1 polymer ?
#
loop_
_entity_poly.entity_id
_entity_poly.type
_entity_poly.pdbx_seq_one_letter_code
_entity_poly.pdbx_strand_id
1 'polypeptide(L)'
;MIGTELELLALPPFQLADMEGISRAGWGAAARHAIDQASRAFDHIQGLDVISSEIVILDGGIKEYHIAIKLSYSPKSLRQMNIARPM
;
A
#
# COMPACT_ATOMS: atom_id res chain seq x y z
N MET A 1 33.08 -22.79 7.82
CA MET A 1 32.11 -21.80 8.29
C MET A 1 31.32 -21.33 7.08
N ILE A 2 30.01 -21.61 7.05
CA ILE A 2 29.14 -21.25 5.94
C ILE A 2 28.65 -19.83 6.26
N GLY A 3 29.31 -18.82 5.71
CA GLY A 3 28.81 -17.46 5.73
C GLY A 3 27.69 -17.37 4.70
N THR A 4 26.43 -17.40 5.13
CA THR A 4 25.31 -16.98 4.30
C THR A 4 25.46 -15.49 4.02
N GLU A 5 26.11 -15.17 2.92
CA GLU A 5 26.01 -13.88 2.28
C GLU A 5 24.58 -13.77 1.78
N LEU A 6 23.76 -12.99 2.50
CA LEU A 6 22.48 -12.54 1.97
C LEU A 6 22.83 -11.66 0.77
N GLU A 7 22.87 -12.26 -0.43
CA GLU A 7 22.68 -11.49 -1.65
C GLU A 7 21.32 -10.83 -1.49
N LEU A 8 21.35 -9.59 -1.04
CA LEU A 8 20.22 -8.68 -1.07
C LEU A 8 19.95 -8.46 -2.55
N LEU A 9 19.28 -9.42 -3.20
CA LEU A 9 18.68 -9.26 -4.52
C LEU A 9 17.99 -7.91 -4.43
N ALA A 10 18.51 -6.93 -5.18
CA ALA A 10 18.04 -5.56 -5.11
C ALA A 10 16.55 -5.59 -5.46
N LEU A 11 15.70 -5.71 -4.44
CA LEU A 11 14.26 -5.70 -4.62
C LEU A 11 13.98 -4.37 -5.31
N PRO A 12 13.21 -4.37 -6.42
CA PRO A 12 12.90 -3.13 -7.11
C PRO A 12 12.41 -2.13 -6.06
N PRO A 13 12.92 -0.89 -6.03
CA PRO A 13 12.59 0.02 -4.95
C PRO A 13 11.08 0.19 -4.91
N PHE A 14 10.47 -0.35 -3.86
CA PHE A 14 9.07 -0.12 -3.57
C PHE A 14 8.98 1.12 -2.70
N GLN A 15 7.97 1.93 -2.94
CA GLN A 15 7.60 3.03 -2.08
C GLN A 15 6.39 2.62 -1.26
N LEU A 16 6.26 3.27 -0.10
CA LEU A 16 5.16 3.07 0.81
C LEU A 16 4.28 4.32 0.83
N ALA A 17 2.97 4.14 0.82
CA ALA A 17 2.00 5.20 1.03
C ALA A 17 1.03 4.80 2.14
N ASP A 18 0.82 5.69 3.10
CA ASP A 18 -0.20 5.53 4.13
C ASP A 18 -1.52 6.11 3.61
N MET A 19 -2.61 5.38 3.80
CA MET A 19 -3.93 5.78 3.34
C MET A 19 -5.00 5.41 4.35
N GLU A 20 -6.10 6.16 4.31
CA GLU A 20 -7.28 5.91 5.11
C GLU A 20 -8.50 5.70 4.22
N GLY A 21 -9.25 4.65 4.50
CA GLY A 21 -10.53 4.36 3.88
C GLY A 21 -11.66 4.51 4.90
N ILE A 22 -12.78 5.10 4.47
CA ILE A 22 -13.98 5.24 5.31
C ILE A 22 -15.19 4.70 4.54
N SER A 23 -16.03 3.92 5.21
CA SER A 23 -17.29 3.43 4.64
C SER A 23 -18.34 3.18 5.71
N ARG A 24 -19.62 3.32 5.34
CA ARG A 24 -20.76 2.90 6.18
C ARG A 24 -21.12 1.43 6.01
N ALA A 25 -20.56 0.77 4.98
CA ALA A 25 -20.94 -0.59 4.61
C ALA A 25 -20.02 -1.67 5.23
N GLY A 26 -18.85 -1.30 5.75
CA GLY A 26 -17.87 -2.22 6.35
C GLY A 26 -16.43 -1.90 5.96
N TRP A 27 -15.47 -2.51 6.67
CA TRP A 27 -14.04 -2.32 6.40
C TRP A 27 -13.62 -2.77 5.00
N GLY A 28 -14.22 -3.83 4.45
CA GLY A 28 -13.92 -4.27 3.08
C GLY A 28 -14.28 -3.22 2.02
N ALA A 29 -15.40 -2.51 2.22
CA ALA A 29 -15.79 -1.41 1.35
C ALA A 29 -14.88 -0.19 1.54
N ALA A 30 -14.48 0.10 2.78
CA ALA A 30 -13.53 1.17 3.10
C ALA A 30 -12.16 0.92 2.43
N ALA A 31 -11.64 -0.30 2.54
CA ALA A 31 -10.39 -0.71 1.91
C ALA A 31 -10.45 -0.61 0.38
N ARG A 32 -11.56 -1.07 -0.22
CA ARG A 32 -11.77 -0.99 -1.66
C ARG A 32 -11.79 0.45 -2.16
N HIS A 33 -12.47 1.36 -1.46
CA HIS A 33 -12.45 2.78 -1.79
C HIS A 33 -11.03 3.37 -1.72
N ALA A 34 -10.27 3.05 -0.68
CA ALA A 34 -8.89 3.52 -0.55
C ALA A 34 -8.02 3.02 -1.72
N ILE A 35 -8.14 1.73 -2.08
CA ILE A 35 -7.42 1.14 -3.22
C ILE A 35 -7.84 1.76 -4.57
N ASP A 36 -9.15 1.96 -4.79
CA ASP A 36 -9.68 2.55 -6.04
C ASP A 36 -9.23 4.01 -6.23
N GLN A 37 -8.94 4.72 -5.13
CA GLN A 37 -8.30 6.04 -5.18
C GLN A 37 -6.80 5.92 -5.44
N ALA A 38 -6.12 5.01 -4.72
CA ALA A 38 -4.69 4.76 -4.86
C ALA A 38 -4.32 4.38 -6.30
N SER A 39 -5.12 3.52 -6.95
CA SER A 39 -4.86 3.03 -8.30
C SER A 39 -4.92 4.12 -9.37
N ARG A 40 -5.43 5.31 -9.04
CA ARG A 40 -5.43 6.48 -9.93
C ARG A 40 -4.13 7.29 -9.83
N ALA A 41 -3.45 7.21 -8.68
CA ALA A 41 -2.24 7.97 -8.38
C ALA A 41 -0.97 7.12 -8.52
N PHE A 42 -1.05 5.83 -8.19
CA PHE A 42 0.08 4.92 -8.15
C PHE A 42 -0.07 3.81 -9.19
N ASP A 43 0.98 3.64 -9.99
CA ASP A 43 1.11 2.47 -10.85
C ASP A 43 1.71 1.30 -10.05
N HIS A 44 1.42 0.07 -10.49
CA HIS A 44 2.01 -1.16 -9.94
C HIS A 44 1.93 -1.26 -8.41
N ILE A 45 0.72 -1.20 -7.85
CA ILE A 45 0.47 -1.56 -6.45
C ILE A 45 0.81 -3.06 -6.29
N GLN A 46 1.69 -3.38 -5.35
CA GLN A 46 2.23 -4.73 -5.13
C GLN A 46 1.63 -5.40 -3.89
N GLY A 47 1.21 -4.62 -2.92
CA GLY A 47 0.70 -5.14 -1.66
C GLY A 47 0.02 -4.08 -0.82
N LEU A 48 -0.69 -4.57 0.19
CA LEU A 48 -1.41 -3.78 1.18
C LEU A 48 -1.25 -4.46 2.54
N ASP A 49 -0.87 -3.68 3.54
CA ASP A 49 -0.94 -4.05 4.95
C ASP A 49 -2.04 -3.24 5.63
N VAL A 50 -2.87 -3.91 6.43
CA VAL A 50 -3.84 -3.22 7.30
C VAL A 50 -3.12 -2.83 8.59
N ILE A 51 -3.07 -1.53 8.86
CA ILE A 51 -2.41 -0.97 10.04
C ILE A 51 -3.38 -0.90 11.21
N SER A 52 -4.58 -0.38 10.97
CA SER A 52 -5.66 -0.36 11.97
C SER A 52 -7.02 -0.51 11.32
N SER A 53 -8.00 -0.90 12.13
CA SER A 53 -9.40 -0.99 11.75
C SER A 53 -10.24 -0.49 12.90
N GLU A 54 -10.95 0.60 12.67
CA GLU A 54 -11.66 1.35 13.69
C GLU A 54 -13.14 1.47 13.31
N ILE A 55 -13.98 1.71 14.32
CA ILE A 55 -15.42 1.90 14.16
C ILE A 55 -15.82 3.15 14.93
N VAL A 56 -16.61 4.00 14.28
CA VAL A 56 -17.34 5.07 14.95
C VAL A 56 -18.72 4.54 15.32
N ILE A 57 -19.03 4.51 16.61
CA ILE A 57 -20.37 4.13 17.13
C ILE A 57 -21.10 5.42 17.53
N LEU A 58 -22.30 5.60 16.98
CA LEU A 58 -23.18 6.73 17.30
C LEU A 58 -24.63 6.23 17.44
N ASP A 59 -25.36 6.75 18.42
CA ASP A 59 -26.76 6.41 18.69
C ASP A 59 -27.01 4.89 18.83
N GLY A 60 -26.03 4.18 19.41
CA GLY A 60 -26.10 2.73 19.63
C GLY A 60 -25.88 1.88 18.37
N GLY A 61 -25.57 2.49 17.22
CA GLY A 61 -25.29 1.81 15.96
C GLY A 61 -23.89 2.10 15.42
N ILE A 62 -23.42 1.22 14.54
CA ILE A 62 -22.19 1.49 13.78
C ILE A 62 -22.49 2.59 12.76
N LYS A 63 -21.81 3.73 12.90
CA LYS A 63 -21.94 4.86 11.99
C LYS A 63 -21.01 4.71 10.80
N GLU A 64 -19.74 4.43 11.07
CA GLU A 64 -18.68 4.35 10.06
C GLU A 64 -17.62 3.32 10.44
N TYR A 65 -17.03 2.72 9.42
CA TYR A 65 -15.88 1.83 9.47
C TYR A 65 -14.70 2.56 8.85
N HIS A 66 -13.64 2.73 9.63
CA HIS A 66 -12.42 3.41 9.24
C HIS A 66 -11.33 2.35 9.14
N ILE A 67 -10.49 2.41 8.10
CA ILE A 67 -9.36 1.50 7.92
C ILE A 67 -8.12 2.30 7.54
N ALA A 68 -7.05 2.14 8.29
CA ALA A 68 -5.73 2.65 7.92
C ALA A 68 -4.94 1.53 7.23
N ILE A 69 -4.44 1.81 6.04
CA ILE A 69 -3.68 0.86 5.23
C ILE A 69 -2.33 1.44 4.82
N LYS A 70 -1.36 0.56 4.62
CA LYS A 70 -0.07 0.87 4.02
C LYS A 70 0.04 0.15 2.69
N LEU A 71 0.24 0.90 1.62
CA LEU A 71 0.38 0.36 0.27
C LEU A 71 1.84 0.32 -0.14
N SER A 72 2.27 -0.81 -0.70
CA SER A 72 3.54 -0.91 -1.41
C SER A 72 3.33 -0.80 -2.92
N TYR A 73 4.11 0.05 -3.59
CA TYR A 73 3.99 0.28 -5.02
C TYR A 73 5.34 0.59 -5.67
N SER A 74 5.45 0.42 -6.99
CA SER A 74 6.66 0.76 -7.75
C SER A 74 6.50 1.99 -8.63
N PRO A 75 7.29 3.05 -8.41
CA PRO A 75 7.29 4.24 -9.28
C PRO A 75 7.76 3.93 -10.71
N LYS A 76 7.09 4.52 -11.71
CA LYS A 76 7.49 4.41 -13.13
C LYS A 76 8.93 4.87 -13.42
N SER A 77 9.44 5.85 -12.68
CA SER A 77 10.74 6.51 -12.92
C SER A 77 11.96 5.60 -12.74
N LEU A 78 11.83 4.47 -12.07
CA LEU A 78 12.95 3.54 -11.84
C LEU A 78 13.26 2.63 -13.04
N ARG A 79 12.37 2.56 -14.05
CA ARG A 79 12.67 1.83 -15.30
C ARG A 79 13.64 2.57 -16.22
N GLN A 80 13.77 3.91 -16.10
CA GLN A 80 14.61 4.70 -16.99
C GLN A 80 16.08 4.77 -16.56
N MET A 81 16.41 4.53 -15.28
CA MET A 81 17.80 4.61 -14.80
C MET A 81 18.67 3.39 -15.15
N ASN A 82 18.06 2.22 -15.42
CA ASN A 82 18.83 1.00 -15.74
C ASN A 82 19.26 0.87 -17.21
N ILE A 83 18.95 1.86 -18.05
CA ILE A 83 19.37 1.91 -19.47
C ILE A 83 20.61 2.81 -19.67
N ALA A 84 21.14 3.41 -18.61
CA ALA A 84 22.22 4.41 -18.68
C ALA A 84 23.53 3.98 -17.99
N ARG A 85 23.89 2.69 -18.03
CA ARG A 85 25.29 2.27 -17.82
C ARG A 85 25.99 2.13 -19.18
N PRO A 86 26.78 3.12 -19.64
CA PRO A 86 27.77 2.87 -20.68
C PRO A 86 28.89 1.98 -20.12
N MET A 87 29.39 1.07 -20.96
CA MET A 87 30.62 0.29 -20.75
C MET A 87 31.83 1.19 -20.53
#